data_AF-A0A4Q2Y2U0-F1
#
_entry.id   AF-A0A4Q2Y2U0-F1
#
_cell.length_a   1.000
_cell.length_b   1.000
_cell.length_c   1.000
_cell.angle_alpha   90.00
_cell.angle_beta   90.00
_cell.angle_gamma   90.00
#
_symmetry.space_group_name_H-M   'P 1'
#
loop_
_entity.id
_entity.type
_entity.pdbx_description
1 polymer ?
#
loop_
_entity_poly.entity_id
_entity_poly.type
_entity_poly.pdbx_seq_one_letter_code
_entity_poly.pdbx_strand_id
1 'polypeptide(L)'
;MKFHLPAFGLSLLLCSAPALKAEDWPQWLGPKGDSVWRETGLLKVFPDKGPPVKWKVPAGWGFSGPVVSGGRVVLMDYVIREGKPDANPGGRTAIKGDERVRCFDAATGQELWSHSY
;
A
#
# COMPACT_ATOMS: atom_id res chain seq x y z
N MET A 1 45.02 52.52 2.42
CA MET A 1 43.61 52.82 2.07
C MET A 1 42.78 51.56 2.24
N LYS A 2 41.54 51.71 2.71
CA LYS A 2 40.64 50.67 3.25
C LYS A 2 39.88 49.89 2.16
N PHE A 3 39.30 48.74 2.58
CA PHE A 3 38.06 48.07 2.11
C PHE A 3 38.17 47.09 0.92
N HIS A 4 37.47 45.95 0.84
CA HIS A 4 36.57 45.17 1.72
C HIS A 4 36.46 43.75 1.11
N LEU A 5 36.34 42.69 1.93
CA LEU A 5 35.90 41.35 1.50
C LEU A 5 34.38 41.36 1.21
N PRO A 6 33.87 40.74 0.13
CA PRO A 6 32.46 40.39 0.05
C PRO A 6 32.23 39.02 0.68
N ALA A 7 31.45 39.01 1.76
CA ALA A 7 30.89 37.80 2.34
C ALA A 7 29.85 37.21 1.37
N PHE A 8 30.16 36.07 0.73
CA PHE A 8 29.16 35.26 0.06
C PHE A 8 28.49 34.33 1.08
N GLY A 9 27.50 34.86 1.77
CA GLY A 9 26.58 34.07 2.59
C GLY A 9 25.59 33.34 1.69
N LEU A 10 25.84 32.07 1.40
CA LEU A 10 24.89 31.19 0.72
C LEU A 10 23.86 30.71 1.74
N SER A 11 22.78 31.47 1.94
CA SER A 11 21.63 31.02 2.74
C SER A 11 20.88 29.93 2.00
N LEU A 12 21.11 28.68 2.40
CA LEU A 12 20.36 27.51 1.96
C LEU A 12 18.97 27.55 2.63
N LEU A 13 17.97 28.11 1.94
CA LEU A 13 16.57 27.95 2.35
C LEU A 13 16.18 26.48 2.16
N LEU A 14 16.29 25.68 3.22
CA LEU A 14 15.61 24.40 3.31
C LEU A 14 14.11 24.68 3.36
N CYS A 15 13.43 24.54 2.22
CA CYS A 15 11.98 24.39 2.19
C CYS A 15 11.62 23.07 2.90
N SER A 16 11.33 23.15 4.19
CA SER A 16 10.69 22.09 4.96
C SER A 16 9.23 21.98 4.52
N ALA A 17 8.98 21.30 3.38
CA ALA A 17 7.64 20.86 3.06
C ALA A 17 7.17 19.93 4.19
N PRO A 18 5.98 20.16 4.78
CA PRO A 18 5.46 19.24 5.78
C PRO A 18 5.30 17.87 5.11
N ALA A 19 6.05 16.88 5.61
CA ALA A 19 5.82 15.50 5.21
C ALA A 19 4.42 15.13 5.71
N LEU A 20 3.46 15.04 4.79
CA LEU A 20 2.19 14.37 5.04
C LEU A 20 2.54 12.91 5.37
N LYS A 21 2.67 12.61 6.67
CA LYS A 21 2.81 11.24 7.14
C LYS A 21 1.42 10.64 7.14
N ALA A 22 1.14 9.85 6.12
CA ALA A 22 0.08 8.87 6.24
C ALA A 22 0.44 7.92 7.42
N GLU A 23 -0.53 7.62 8.27
CA GLU A 23 -0.43 6.63 9.32
C GLU A 23 -0.35 5.26 8.65
N ASP A 24 0.83 4.65 8.76
CA ASP A 24 1.06 3.29 8.29
C ASP A 24 0.15 2.31 9.05
N TRP A 25 -0.26 1.23 8.39
CA TRP A 25 -1.08 0.17 8.99
C TRP A 25 -0.31 -1.15 9.08
N PRO A 26 0.72 -1.27 9.93
CA PRO A 26 1.70 -2.36 9.83
C PRO A 26 1.22 -3.72 10.35
N GLN A 27 0.07 -3.78 11.06
CA GLN A 27 -0.39 -5.01 11.72
C GLN A 27 -1.92 -5.16 11.71
N TRP A 28 -2.39 -6.36 12.09
CA TRP A 28 -3.81 -6.66 12.26
C TRP A 28 -4.45 -5.69 13.26
N LEU A 29 -5.63 -5.15 12.90
CA LEU A 29 -6.34 -4.11 13.66
C LEU A 29 -5.55 -2.79 13.81
N GLY A 30 -4.50 -2.57 13.02
CA GLY A 30 -3.81 -1.28 12.91
C GLY A 30 -2.76 -1.02 14.00
N PRO A 31 -2.18 0.20 14.02
CA PRO A 31 -1.05 0.52 14.89
C PRO A 31 -1.27 0.23 16.37
N LYS A 32 -2.52 0.35 16.84
CA LYS A 32 -2.93 0.13 18.23
C LYS A 32 -3.72 -1.16 18.46
N GLY A 33 -3.93 -1.97 17.42
CA GLY A 33 -4.70 -3.21 17.54
C GLY A 33 -6.21 -3.00 17.79
N ASP A 34 -6.73 -1.80 17.55
CA ASP A 34 -8.10 -1.38 17.92
C ASP A 34 -9.03 -1.16 16.72
N SER A 35 -8.55 -1.40 15.50
CA SER A 35 -9.26 -1.17 14.23
C SER A 35 -9.73 0.27 14.01
N VAL A 36 -9.04 1.26 14.60
CA VAL A 36 -9.42 2.67 14.45
C VAL A 36 -8.48 3.40 13.51
N TRP A 37 -9.04 3.95 12.42
CA TRP A 37 -8.34 4.90 11.55
C TRP A 37 -8.39 6.30 12.14
N ARG A 38 -7.24 6.99 12.22
CA ARG A 38 -7.10 8.27 12.96
C ARG A 38 -6.70 9.46 12.10
N GLU A 39 -6.47 9.27 10.80
CA GLU A 39 -6.18 10.40 9.93
C GLU A 39 -7.41 11.27 9.67
N THR A 40 -7.12 12.50 9.24
CA THR A 40 -8.12 13.48 8.80
C THR A 40 -7.98 13.75 7.30
N GLY A 41 -8.86 14.57 6.72
CA GLY A 41 -8.82 14.88 5.29
C GLY A 41 -9.38 13.78 4.38
N LEU A 42 -9.99 12.74 4.96
CA LEU A 42 -10.71 11.72 4.22
C LEU A 42 -11.95 12.31 3.52
N LEU A 43 -12.24 11.79 2.34
CA LEU A 43 -13.50 12.06 1.67
C LEU A 43 -14.65 11.51 2.52
N LYS A 44 -15.57 12.39 2.94
CA LYS A 44 -16.81 11.97 3.63
C LYS A 44 -17.81 11.31 2.69
N VAL A 45 -17.76 11.70 1.42
CA VAL A 45 -18.62 11.20 0.35
C VAL A 45 -17.75 11.01 -0.88
N PHE A 46 -17.87 9.88 -1.55
CA PHE A 46 -17.20 9.67 -2.82
C PHE A 46 -17.89 10.47 -3.93
N PRO A 47 -17.12 10.99 -4.91
CA PRO A 47 -17.70 11.54 -6.12
C PRO A 47 -18.58 10.51 -6.84
N ASP A 48 -19.53 10.94 -7.66
CA ASP A 48 -20.43 10.06 -8.42
C ASP A 48 -19.69 9.00 -9.27
N LYS A 49 -18.51 9.37 -9.77
CA LYS A 49 -17.63 8.50 -10.58
C LYS A 49 -16.60 7.72 -9.74
N GLY A 50 -16.63 7.88 -8.41
CA GLY A 50 -15.65 7.37 -7.48
C GLY A 50 -14.35 8.19 -7.44
N PRO A 51 -13.45 7.87 -6.49
CA PRO A 51 -12.10 8.44 -6.48
C PRO A 51 -11.31 7.96 -7.70
N PRO A 52 -10.34 8.76 -8.18
CA PRO A 52 -9.49 8.37 -9.30
C PRO A 52 -8.67 7.13 -8.92
N VAL A 53 -8.69 6.11 -9.79
CA VAL A 53 -7.87 4.91 -9.62
C VAL A 53 -6.43 5.22 -10.05
N LYS A 54 -5.47 5.05 -9.14
CA LYS A 54 -4.04 5.27 -9.43
C LYS A 54 -3.43 4.11 -10.24
N TRP A 55 -3.71 2.88 -9.83
CA TRP A 55 -3.20 1.67 -10.48
C TRP A 55 -4.09 0.47 -10.14
N LYS A 56 -3.93 -0.61 -10.92
CA LYS A 56 -4.58 -1.91 -10.69
C LYS A 56 -3.59 -3.01 -11.02
N VAL A 57 -3.66 -4.11 -10.29
CA VAL A 57 -2.91 -5.35 -10.59
C VAL A 57 -3.87 -6.54 -10.55
N PRO A 58 -3.68 -7.57 -11.39
CA PRO A 58 -4.39 -8.83 -11.23
C PRO A 58 -4.07 -9.46 -9.88
N ALA A 59 -5.09 -9.96 -9.18
CA ALA A 59 -4.98 -10.73 -7.95
C ALA A 59 -5.66 -12.09 -8.13
N GLY A 60 -5.09 -13.11 -7.50
CA GLY A 60 -5.66 -14.45 -7.42
C GLY A 60 -6.78 -14.54 -6.38
N TRP A 61 -7.09 -15.78 -6.00
CA TRP A 61 -8.10 -16.07 -4.99
C TRP A 61 -7.56 -15.80 -3.58
N GLY A 62 -8.42 -15.47 -2.62
CA GLY A 62 -7.98 -15.29 -1.24
C GLY A 62 -8.95 -14.45 -0.43
N PHE A 63 -8.81 -14.54 0.89
CA PHE A 63 -9.60 -13.78 1.86
C PHE A 63 -8.80 -12.67 2.55
N SER A 64 -7.50 -12.56 2.26
CA SER A 64 -6.64 -11.54 2.85
C SER A 64 -6.87 -10.18 2.19
N GLY A 65 -7.09 -9.15 3.02
CA GLY A 65 -7.01 -7.77 2.58
C GLY A 65 -5.55 -7.33 2.38
N PRO A 66 -5.29 -6.33 1.53
CA PRO A 66 -3.96 -5.74 1.37
C PRO A 66 -3.57 -4.92 2.60
N VAL A 67 -2.26 -4.87 2.89
CA VAL A 67 -1.66 -4.01 3.92
C VAL A 67 -0.84 -2.92 3.25
N VAL A 68 -0.93 -1.68 3.74
CA VAL A 68 -0.14 -0.55 3.26
C VAL A 68 0.73 0.01 4.38
N SER A 69 2.05 0.01 4.19
CA SER A 69 3.00 0.61 5.12
C SER A 69 4.33 0.90 4.44
N GLY A 70 4.98 2.01 4.80
CA GLY A 70 6.32 2.35 4.34
C GLY A 70 6.42 2.50 2.81
N GLY A 71 5.37 3.01 2.17
CA GLY A 71 5.31 3.16 0.72
C GLY A 71 5.12 1.85 -0.05
N ARG A 72 4.72 0.77 0.63
CA ARG A 72 4.51 -0.56 0.03
C ARG A 72 3.09 -1.04 0.24
N VAL A 73 2.60 -1.81 -0.72
CA VAL A 73 1.38 -2.61 -0.58
C VAL A 73 1.77 -4.09 -0.57
N VAL A 74 1.36 -4.81 0.47
CA VAL A 74 1.58 -6.26 0.57
C VAL A 74 0.24 -6.97 0.47
N LEU A 75 0.14 -7.95 -0.42
CA LEU A 75 -1.07 -8.75 -0.65
C LEU A 75 -0.70 -10.23 -0.67
N MET A 76 -1.56 -11.06 -0.08
CA MET A 76 -1.53 -12.49 -0.26
C MET A 76 -2.64 -12.91 -1.21
N ASP A 77 -2.35 -13.84 -2.11
CA ASP A 77 -3.33 -14.43 -3.00
C ASP A 77 -2.93 -15.89 -3.37
N TYR A 78 -3.88 -16.60 -3.97
CA TYR A 78 -3.80 -18.00 -4.34
C TYR A 78 -4.00 -18.14 -5.85
N VAL A 79 -3.04 -18.74 -6.53
CA VAL A 79 -3.09 -18.96 -7.97
C VAL A 79 -3.51 -20.39 -8.24
N ILE A 80 -4.75 -20.56 -8.69
CA ILE A 80 -5.30 -21.86 -9.06
C ILE A 80 -4.60 -22.37 -10.33
N ARG A 81 -4.06 -23.60 -10.27
CA ARG A 81 -3.44 -24.33 -11.38
C ARG A 81 -4.31 -25.46 -11.88
N GLU A 82 -5.02 -26.13 -10.97
CA GLU A 82 -5.91 -27.25 -11.28
C GLU A 82 -7.23 -27.11 -10.52
N GLY A 83 -8.29 -27.65 -11.12
CA GLY A 83 -9.64 -27.58 -10.58
C GLY A 83 -10.30 -26.24 -10.85
N LYS A 84 -11.47 -26.06 -10.25
CA LYS A 84 -12.23 -24.82 -10.31
C LYS A 84 -12.86 -24.54 -8.94
N PRO A 85 -12.94 -23.27 -8.53
CA PRO A 85 -13.74 -22.89 -7.38
C PRO A 85 -15.17 -23.39 -7.56
N ASP A 86 -15.69 -24.04 -6.52
CA ASP A 86 -17.08 -24.45 -6.43
C ASP A 86 -17.72 -23.85 -5.18
N ALA A 87 -18.99 -23.48 -5.28
CA ALA A 87 -19.75 -22.96 -4.15
C ALA A 87 -20.19 -24.13 -3.26
N ASN A 88 -19.28 -24.60 -2.41
CA ASN A 88 -19.52 -25.71 -1.48
C ASN A 88 -19.29 -25.28 -0.02
N PRO A 89 -20.23 -24.52 0.59
CA PRO A 89 -20.10 -24.09 1.98
C PRO A 89 -19.92 -25.29 2.92
N GLY A 90 -18.87 -25.26 3.74
CA GLY A 90 -18.53 -26.34 4.68
C GLY A 90 -17.79 -27.54 4.07
N GLY A 91 -17.67 -27.60 2.74
CA GLY A 91 -16.86 -28.58 2.04
C GLY A 91 -15.42 -28.13 1.80
N ARG A 92 -14.56 -29.06 1.36
CA ARG A 92 -13.24 -28.74 0.81
C ARG A 92 -13.36 -28.56 -0.70
N THR A 93 -13.05 -27.37 -1.20
CA THR A 93 -12.90 -27.11 -2.63
C THR A 93 -11.72 -27.91 -3.18
N ALA A 94 -11.93 -28.67 -4.25
CA ALA A 94 -10.90 -29.46 -4.92
C ALA A 94 -10.10 -28.60 -5.92
N ILE A 95 -9.40 -27.59 -5.42
CA ILE A 95 -8.44 -26.78 -6.18
C ILE A 95 -7.02 -27.11 -5.76
N LYS A 96 -6.08 -27.04 -6.71
CA LYS A 96 -4.65 -27.04 -6.45
C LYS A 96 -4.01 -25.82 -7.09
N GLY A 97 -2.91 -25.37 -6.51
CA GLY A 97 -2.32 -24.09 -6.84
C GLY A 97 -1.35 -23.63 -5.78
N ASP A 98 -0.79 -22.45 -6.02
CA ASP A 98 0.29 -21.87 -5.23
C ASP A 98 -0.27 -20.75 -4.35
N GLU A 99 0.08 -20.75 -3.06
CA GLU A 99 -0.09 -19.59 -2.21
C GLU A 99 1.07 -18.64 -2.45
N ARG A 100 0.81 -17.33 -2.53
CA ARG A 100 1.89 -16.35 -2.70
C ARG A 100 1.66 -15.07 -1.93
N VAL A 101 2.77 -14.47 -1.55
CA VAL A 101 2.87 -13.12 -0.98
C VAL A 101 3.50 -12.23 -2.04
N ARG A 102 2.92 -11.05 -2.27
CA ARG A 102 3.38 -10.07 -3.24
C ARG A 102 3.52 -8.71 -2.60
N CYS A 103 4.58 -7.98 -2.97
CA CYS A 103 4.82 -6.62 -2.52
C CYS A 103 4.91 -5.69 -3.71
N PHE A 104 4.25 -4.56 -3.61
CA PHE A 104 4.18 -3.53 -4.65
C PHE A 104 4.64 -2.20 -4.09
N ASP A 105 5.20 -1.36 -4.95
CA ASP A 105 5.36 0.06 -4.69
C ASP A 105 3.96 0.72 -4.63
N ALA A 106 3.66 1.41 -3.54
CA ALA A 106 2.31 1.94 -3.30
C ALA A 106 1.93 3.10 -4.22
N ALA A 107 2.91 3.81 -4.78
CA ALA A 107 2.66 4.94 -5.66
C ALA A 107 2.35 4.49 -7.09
N THR A 108 3.08 3.48 -7.57
CA THR A 108 3.09 3.05 -8.98
C THR A 108 2.35 1.74 -9.23
N GLY A 109 2.20 0.89 -8.21
CA GLY A 109 1.68 -0.47 -8.36
C GLY A 109 2.69 -1.45 -8.97
N GLN A 110 3.95 -1.04 -9.15
CA GLN A 110 5.01 -1.94 -9.63
C GLN A 110 5.29 -3.03 -8.61
N GLU A 111 5.32 -4.29 -9.03
CA GLU A 111 5.72 -5.39 -8.17
C GLU A 111 7.22 -5.31 -7.85
N LEU A 112 7.53 -5.27 -6.56
CA LEU A 112 8.90 -5.21 -6.04
C LEU A 112 9.47 -6.60 -5.79
N TRP A 113 8.64 -7.51 -5.28
CA TRP A 113 9.00 -8.92 -5.07
C TRP A 113 7.75 -9.78 -4.90
N SER A 114 7.91 -11.09 -5.10
CA SER A 114 6.93 -12.12 -4.76
C SER A 114 7.62 -13.35 -4.19
N HIS A 115 6.92 -14.06 -3.30
CA HIS A 115 7.29 -15.37 -2.80
C HIS A 115 6.09 -16.31 -2.94
N SER A 116 6.29 -17.54 -3.40
CA SER A 116 5.23 -18.55 -3.58
C SER A 116 5.63 -19.88 -2.97
N TYR A 117 4.66 -20.63 -2.44
CA TYR A 117 4.84 -21.95 -1.83
C TYR A 117 3.63 -22.86 -2.03
#